data_AF-A0A7S2YNQ0-F1
#
_entry.id   AF-A0A7S2YNQ0-F1
#
_cell.length_a   1.000
_cell.length_b   1.000
_cell.length_c   1.000
_cell.angle_alpha   90.00
_cell.angle_beta   90.00
_cell.angle_gamma   90.00
#
_symmetry.space_group_name_H-M   'P 1'
#
loop_
_entity.id
_entity.type
_entity.pdbx_description
1 polymer ?
#
loop_
_entity_poly.entity_id
_entity_poly.type
_entity_poly.pdbx_seq_one_letter_code
_entity_poly.pdbx_strand_id
1 'polypeptide(L)'
;SCKGDIVDLLLFSACLGNIFEEKHLVIIWEATNKSIPLRHVLDEAVEQLFFEPVSNSQYRFVHSAVKEAAISLVSKSDFDKLKHSIGRILFDSLGDDCPERMIFVLANLLNNNSRRDPSVAELNLKAATRAKELAAFSSAAAYAMEGIKKLPGSSLWDKHMQLTVDLHSVGAEAERCAGNIIQAKIYCSTVLQQKNVPTFAKLRVHTVMIDMLEQGNQMKEALNYCLDALDNIGCSFPRGSMGQTLQAALTLKKAKTPKYIPDNHVVESLAPMINKEKRHGMELLEAASSSAYFSGNKILVFL
;
A
#
# COMPACT_ATOMS: atom_id res chain seq x y z
N SER A 1 -1.77 10.55 42.85
CA SER A 1 -0.54 11.36 42.75
C SER A 1 -0.38 11.77 41.30
N CYS A 2 -0.41 13.07 40.99
CA CYS A 2 -0.40 13.57 39.60
C CYS A 2 0.82 13.09 38.79
N LYS A 3 1.92 12.77 39.47
CA LYS A 3 3.16 12.28 38.84
C LYS A 3 2.98 11.00 38.01
N GLY A 4 2.10 10.09 38.44
CA GLY A 4 1.84 8.85 37.68
C GLY A 4 1.14 9.15 36.36
N ASP A 5 0.11 9.97 36.41
CA ASP A 5 -0.68 10.36 35.23
C ASP A 5 0.16 11.20 34.25
N ILE A 6 1.08 12.06 34.73
CA ILE A 6 2.03 12.75 33.84
C ILE A 6 2.91 11.75 33.06
N VAL A 7 3.47 10.74 33.74
CA VAL A 7 4.30 9.74 33.07
C VAL A 7 3.48 8.98 32.03
N ASP A 8 2.25 8.58 32.38
CA ASP A 8 1.32 7.95 31.44
C ASP A 8 1.03 8.84 30.23
N LEU A 9 0.75 10.13 30.45
CA LEU A 9 0.54 11.11 29.38
C LEU A 9 1.75 11.20 28.45
N LEU A 10 2.96 11.30 29.00
CA LEU A 10 4.19 11.35 28.20
C LEU A 10 4.36 10.06 27.39
N LEU A 11 4.10 8.89 27.98
CA LEU A 11 4.20 7.61 27.29
C LEU A 11 3.14 7.45 26.19
N PHE A 12 1.89 7.88 26.44
CA PHE A 12 0.81 7.82 25.46
C PHE A 12 1.12 8.74 24.27
N SER A 13 1.54 9.97 24.55
CA SER A 13 2.00 10.93 23.54
C SER A 13 3.21 10.41 22.75
N ALA A 14 4.16 9.75 23.43
CA ALA A 14 5.33 9.16 22.79
C ALA A 14 4.97 8.07 21.77
N CYS A 15 3.89 7.32 22.04
CA CYS A 15 3.32 6.33 21.13
C CYS A 15 2.68 6.99 19.89
N LEU A 16 2.05 8.15 20.04
CA LEU A 16 1.41 8.86 18.93
C LEU A 16 2.39 9.57 17.99
N GLY A 17 3.57 9.96 18.48
CA GLY A 17 4.60 10.59 17.65
C GLY A 17 5.35 11.69 18.37
N ASN A 18 5.89 12.64 17.61
CA ASN A 18 6.45 13.89 18.17
C ASN A 18 5.38 14.98 18.26
N ILE A 19 4.45 14.99 17.31
CA ILE A 19 3.30 15.88 17.23
C ILE A 19 2.06 14.99 17.28
N PHE A 20 1.09 15.33 18.11
CA PHE A 20 -0.12 14.54 18.33
C PHE A 20 -1.34 15.43 18.55
N GLU A 21 -2.53 14.87 18.36
CA GLU A 21 -3.80 15.56 18.57
C GLU A 21 -4.43 15.17 19.90
N GLU A 22 -4.96 16.18 20.60
CA GLU A 22 -5.63 16.01 21.89
C GLU A 22 -6.78 15.00 21.80
N LYS A 23 -7.55 15.00 20.71
CA LYS A 23 -8.68 14.07 20.53
C LYS A 23 -8.27 12.59 20.58
N HIS A 24 -7.07 12.23 20.11
CA HIS A 24 -6.60 10.85 20.19
C HIS A 24 -6.14 10.51 21.61
N LEU A 25 -5.56 11.48 22.33
CA LEU A 25 -5.26 11.31 23.75
C LEU A 25 -6.53 11.14 24.56
N VAL A 26 -7.60 11.89 24.29
CA VAL A 26 -8.91 11.73 24.98
C VAL A 26 -9.38 10.28 24.88
N ILE A 27 -9.39 9.71 23.68
CA ILE A 27 -9.79 8.31 23.47
C ILE A 27 -8.95 7.34 24.32
N ILE A 28 -7.62 7.52 24.33
CA ILE A 28 -6.70 6.66 25.11
C ILE A 28 -6.92 6.86 26.62
N TRP A 29 -7.10 8.11 27.04
CA TRP A 29 -7.23 8.50 28.44
C TRP A 29 -8.49 7.91 29.08
N GLU A 30 -9.61 8.00 28.35
CA GLU A 30 -10.90 7.41 28.75
C GLU A 30 -10.82 5.89 28.77
N ALA A 31 -10.28 5.26 27.72
CA ALA A 31 -10.15 3.81 27.64
C ALA A 31 -9.24 3.20 28.72
N THR A 32 -8.30 3.99 29.25
CA THR A 32 -7.39 3.56 30.33
C THR A 32 -7.87 3.93 31.73
N ASN A 33 -9.10 4.45 31.87
CA ASN A 33 -9.76 4.79 33.13
C ASN A 33 -8.90 5.65 34.08
N LYS A 34 -8.22 6.66 33.52
CA LYS A 34 -7.41 7.58 34.33
C LYS A 34 -8.29 8.45 35.22
N SER A 35 -7.91 8.56 36.49
CA SER A 35 -8.70 9.25 37.52
C SER A 35 -8.67 10.77 37.43
N ILE A 36 -7.57 11.35 36.95
CA ILE A 36 -7.44 12.80 36.76
C ILE A 36 -7.91 13.14 35.34
N PRO A 37 -8.76 14.16 35.12
CA PRO A 37 -9.16 14.57 33.78
C PRO A 37 -7.95 14.95 32.93
N LEU A 38 -7.91 14.49 31.67
CA LEU A 38 -6.80 14.71 30.74
C LEU A 38 -6.36 16.17 30.72
N ARG A 39 -7.32 17.10 30.69
CA ARG A 39 -7.06 18.54 30.57
C ARG A 39 -6.15 19.06 31.69
N HIS A 40 -6.38 18.66 32.93
CA HIS A 40 -5.54 19.07 34.05
C HIS A 40 -4.10 18.57 33.91
N VAL A 41 -3.92 17.32 33.49
CA VAL A 41 -2.58 16.73 33.31
C VAL A 41 -1.86 17.33 32.11
N LEU A 42 -2.61 17.67 31.05
CA LEU A 42 -2.09 18.32 29.86
C LEU A 42 -1.63 19.75 30.15
N ASP A 43 -2.43 20.52 30.88
CA ASP A 43 -2.09 21.89 31.30
C ASP A 43 -0.83 21.87 32.20
N GLU A 44 -0.74 20.94 33.16
CA GLU A 44 0.46 20.76 33.99
C GLU A 44 1.70 20.35 33.16
N ALA A 45 1.54 19.48 32.16
CA ALA A 45 2.64 19.09 31.26
C ALA A 45 3.14 20.25 30.38
N VAL A 46 2.25 21.18 30.02
CA VAL A 46 2.63 22.42 29.30
C VAL A 46 3.35 23.39 30.24
N GLU A 47 2.85 23.59 31.46
CA GLU A 47 3.52 24.43 32.48
C GLU A 47 4.93 23.92 32.81
N GLN A 48 5.12 22.59 32.83
CA GLN A 48 6.43 21.96 33.05
C GLN A 48 7.32 21.90 31.80
N LEU A 49 6.89 22.51 30.68
CA LEU A 49 7.62 22.55 29.41
C LEU A 49 7.94 21.17 28.81
N PHE A 50 7.09 20.17 29.08
CA PHE A 50 7.18 18.89 28.38
C PHE A 50 6.55 18.99 27.00
N PHE A 51 5.45 19.74 26.88
CA PHE A 51 4.74 19.99 25.63
C PHE A 51 4.62 21.48 25.32
N GLU A 52 4.59 21.79 24.03
CA GLU A 52 4.17 23.08 23.50
C GLU A 52 2.91 22.91 22.62
N PRO A 53 1.93 23.83 22.71
CA PRO A 53 0.81 23.84 21.79
C PRO A 53 1.27 24.31 20.40
N VAL A 54 0.95 23.52 19.38
CA VAL A 54 1.21 23.85 17.97
C VAL A 54 0.00 24.52 17.33
N SER A 55 -1.20 24.14 17.75
CA SER A 55 -2.48 24.74 17.37
C SER A 55 -3.51 24.46 18.46
N ASN A 56 -4.76 24.89 18.29
CA ASN A 56 -5.83 24.72 19.28
C ASN A 56 -6.09 23.28 19.74
N SER A 57 -5.65 22.27 18.97
CA SER A 57 -5.89 20.85 19.28
C SER A 57 -4.68 19.95 19.04
N GLN A 58 -3.48 20.54 18.88
CA GLN A 58 -2.24 19.81 18.64
C GLN A 58 -1.14 20.24 19.58
N TYR A 59 -0.37 19.26 20.02
CA TYR A 59 0.75 19.44 20.94
C TYR A 59 1.99 18.77 20.36
N ARG A 60 3.16 19.24 20.77
CA ARG A 60 4.46 18.68 20.41
C ARG A 60 5.33 18.56 21.65
N PHE A 61 6.16 17.53 21.72
CA PHE A 61 7.26 17.49 22.69
C PHE A 61 8.22 18.66 22.45
N VAL A 62 8.47 19.47 23.48
CA VAL A 62 9.42 20.59 23.41
C VAL A 62 10.83 20.08 23.05
N HIS A 63 11.22 18.95 23.63
CA HIS A 63 12.51 18.30 23.35
C HIS A 63 12.36 16.79 23.18
N SER A 64 13.09 16.22 22.22
CA SER A 64 13.20 14.76 22.03
C SER A 64 13.71 14.05 23.29
N ALA A 65 14.57 14.71 24.08
CA ALA A 65 15.08 14.18 25.34
C ALA A 65 13.98 13.90 26.38
N VAL A 66 12.90 14.69 26.41
CA VAL A 66 11.76 14.45 27.33
C VAL A 66 11.05 13.16 26.93
N LYS A 67 10.80 12.98 25.63
CA LYS A 67 10.21 11.77 25.08
C LYS A 67 11.07 10.54 25.39
N GLU A 68 12.37 10.63 25.14
CA GLU A 68 13.31 9.54 25.41
C GLU A 68 13.39 9.21 26.91
N ALA A 69 13.45 10.23 27.78
CA ALA A 69 13.44 10.04 29.22
C ALA A 69 12.17 9.32 29.69
N ALA A 70 10.99 9.72 29.19
CA ALA A 70 9.73 9.06 29.52
C ALA A 70 9.73 7.58 29.09
N ILE A 71 10.15 7.29 27.85
CA ILE A 71 10.28 5.91 27.36
C ILE A 71 11.26 5.10 28.22
N SER A 72 12.35 5.72 28.68
CA SER A 72 13.37 5.08 29.53
C SER A 72 12.87 4.67 30.91
N LEU A 73 11.73 5.20 31.37
CA LEU A 73 11.13 4.84 32.66
C LEU A 73 10.51 3.45 32.67
N VAL A 74 10.26 2.87 31.49
CA VAL A 74 9.66 1.55 31.34
C VAL A 74 10.59 0.60 30.59
N SER A 75 10.44 -0.70 30.81
CA SER A 75 11.19 -1.68 30.03
C SER A 75 10.75 -1.63 28.56
N LYS A 76 11.65 -2.00 27.64
CA LYS A 76 11.30 -2.11 26.21
C LYS A 76 10.08 -3.00 25.97
N SER A 77 10.00 -4.12 26.71
CA SER A 77 8.88 -5.07 26.63
C SER A 77 7.56 -4.42 27.05
N ASP A 78 7.55 -3.64 28.13
CA ASP A 78 6.34 -2.99 28.62
C ASP A 78 5.93 -1.82 27.73
N PHE A 79 6.89 -1.08 27.17
CA PHE A 79 6.60 -0.07 26.17
C PHE A 79 6.03 -0.69 24.88
N ASP A 80 6.52 -1.85 24.45
CA ASP A 80 5.97 -2.57 23.31
C ASP A 80 4.52 -3.05 23.57
N LYS A 81 4.24 -3.58 24.77
CA LYS A 81 2.85 -3.89 25.18
C LYS A 81 1.97 -2.66 25.19
N LEU A 82 2.47 -1.53 25.71
CA LEU A 82 1.74 -0.27 25.76
C LEU A 82 1.41 0.25 24.37
N LYS A 83 2.39 0.28 23.45
CA LYS A 83 2.18 0.65 22.04
C LYS A 83 1.09 -0.20 21.40
N HIS A 84 1.13 -1.52 21.63
CA HIS A 84 0.12 -2.42 21.08
C HIS A 84 -1.28 -2.14 21.67
N SER A 85 -1.37 -1.93 22.98
CA SER A 85 -2.62 -1.59 23.67
C SER A 85 -3.22 -0.29 23.15
N ILE A 86 -2.43 0.77 23.07
CA ILE A 86 -2.83 2.07 22.51
C ILE A 86 -3.25 1.92 21.05
N GLY A 87 -2.48 1.18 20.26
CA GLY A 87 -2.80 0.88 18.87
C GLY A 87 -4.17 0.23 18.73
N ARG A 88 -4.50 -0.75 19.59
CA ARG A 88 -5.80 -1.43 19.58
C ARG A 88 -6.93 -0.50 20.00
N ILE A 89 -6.75 0.25 21.08
CA ILE A 89 -7.74 1.24 21.55
C ILE A 89 -8.12 2.20 20.41
N LEU A 90 -7.12 2.79 19.75
CA LEU A 90 -7.36 3.73 18.67
C LEU A 90 -7.93 3.06 17.42
N PHE A 91 -7.43 1.87 17.05
CA PHE A 91 -7.94 1.14 15.90
C PHE A 91 -9.42 0.80 16.05
N ASP A 92 -9.80 0.30 17.23
CA ASP A 92 -11.18 -0.09 17.52
C ASP A 92 -12.12 1.14 17.67
N SER A 93 -11.60 2.27 18.16
CA SER A 93 -12.39 3.50 18.35
C SER A 93 -12.57 4.33 17.07
N LEU A 94 -11.55 4.37 16.21
CA LEU A 94 -11.59 5.16 14.97
C LEU A 94 -12.35 4.44 13.85
N GLY A 95 -12.31 3.10 13.81
CA GLY A 95 -13.01 2.31 12.80
C GLY A 95 -12.74 2.77 11.36
N ASP A 96 -13.81 2.87 10.58
CA ASP A 96 -13.75 3.32 9.18
C ASP A 96 -13.50 4.83 9.02
N ASP A 97 -13.76 5.62 10.07
CA ASP A 97 -13.51 7.07 10.10
C ASP A 97 -12.03 7.41 10.40
N CYS A 98 -11.16 6.39 10.46
CA CYS A 98 -9.74 6.57 10.69
C CYS A 98 -9.13 7.55 9.66
N PRO A 99 -8.64 8.72 10.10
CA PRO A 99 -8.03 9.68 9.19
C PRO A 99 -6.79 9.09 8.49
N GLU A 100 -6.54 9.45 7.24
CA GLU A 100 -5.39 8.93 6.48
C GLU A 100 -4.06 9.08 7.23
N ARG A 101 -3.87 10.22 7.89
CA ARG A 101 -2.67 10.51 8.69
C ARG A 101 -2.46 9.56 9.88
N MET A 102 -3.52 8.93 10.38
CA MET A 102 -3.43 7.95 11.47
C MET A 102 -3.05 6.55 10.98
N ILE A 103 -3.14 6.27 9.68
CA ILE A 103 -2.82 4.94 9.11
C ILE A 103 -1.39 4.52 9.49
N PHE A 104 -0.41 5.40 9.31
CA PHE A 104 0.99 5.11 9.66
C PHE A 104 1.20 4.97 11.16
N VAL A 105 0.55 5.81 11.97
CA VAL A 105 0.64 5.75 13.44
C VAL A 105 0.13 4.39 13.93
N LEU A 106 -1.08 4.01 13.51
CA LEU A 106 -1.69 2.73 13.88
C LEU A 106 -0.89 1.53 13.39
N ALA A 107 -0.41 1.56 12.13
CA ALA A 107 0.40 0.47 11.59
C ALA A 107 1.67 0.27 12.43
N ASN A 108 2.38 1.35 12.76
CA ASN A 108 3.58 1.28 13.59
C ASN A 108 3.31 0.80 15.01
N LEU A 109 2.20 1.23 15.62
CA LEU A 109 1.79 0.78 16.95
C LEU A 109 1.43 -0.70 16.99
N LEU A 110 0.80 -1.24 15.94
CA LEU A 110 0.32 -2.62 15.90
C LEU A 110 1.31 -3.61 15.30
N ASN A 111 2.32 -3.13 14.57
CA ASN A 111 3.33 -3.99 13.93
C ASN A 111 4.30 -4.65 14.92
N ASN A 112 4.49 -4.06 16.10
CA ASN A 112 5.43 -4.57 17.10
C ASN A 112 5.02 -5.91 17.75
N ASN A 113 3.77 -6.33 17.62
CA ASN A 113 3.28 -7.62 18.15
C ASN A 113 3.46 -8.73 17.10
N SER A 114 3.94 -9.91 17.47
CA SER A 114 4.05 -11.05 16.54
C SER A 114 2.72 -11.73 16.20
N ARG A 115 1.63 -11.39 16.90
CA ARG A 115 0.29 -11.96 16.66
C ARG A 115 -0.15 -11.74 15.22
N ARG A 116 -0.63 -12.83 14.61
CA ARG A 116 -1.32 -12.81 13.31
C ARG A 116 -2.72 -12.24 13.52
N ASP A 117 -3.04 -11.21 12.74
CA ASP A 117 -4.28 -10.47 12.81
C ASP A 117 -4.60 -9.89 11.41
N PRO A 118 -5.58 -10.46 10.68
CA PRO A 118 -5.96 -9.98 9.36
C PRO A 118 -6.36 -8.49 9.35
N SER A 119 -6.94 -7.94 10.42
CA SER A 119 -7.31 -6.52 10.43
C SER A 119 -6.07 -5.62 10.46
N VAL A 120 -4.99 -6.08 11.11
CA VAL A 120 -3.68 -5.41 11.08
C VAL A 120 -3.00 -5.60 9.72
N ALA A 121 -3.21 -6.75 9.05
CA ALA A 121 -2.74 -6.96 7.69
C ALA A 121 -3.40 -5.97 6.69
N GLU A 122 -4.70 -5.73 6.82
CA GLU A 122 -5.44 -4.74 6.03
C GLU A 122 -4.96 -3.31 6.29
N LEU A 123 -4.72 -2.97 7.55
CA LEU A 123 -4.14 -1.67 7.92
C LEU A 123 -2.76 -1.48 7.27
N ASN A 124 -1.92 -2.52 7.27
CA ASN A 124 -0.62 -2.47 6.60
C ASN A 124 -0.74 -2.38 5.08
N LEU A 125 -1.75 -3.00 4.47
CA LEU A 125 -2.03 -2.81 3.04
C LEU A 125 -2.37 -1.34 2.74
N LYS A 126 -3.22 -0.71 3.56
CA LYS A 126 -3.53 0.72 3.45
C LYS A 126 -2.26 1.58 3.61
N ALA A 127 -1.44 1.28 4.61
CA ALA A 127 -0.18 1.98 4.85
C ALA A 127 0.82 1.81 3.70
N ALA A 128 0.99 0.60 3.18
CA ALA A 128 1.87 0.30 2.06
C ALA A 128 1.43 1.03 0.78
N THR A 129 0.13 0.99 0.48
CA THR A 129 -0.46 1.68 -0.68
C THR A 129 -0.23 3.18 -0.57
N ARG A 130 -0.50 3.77 0.60
CA ARG A 130 -0.31 5.21 0.82
C ARG A 130 1.16 5.62 0.75
N ALA A 131 2.06 4.84 1.35
CA ALA A 131 3.49 5.10 1.25
C ALA A 131 3.98 5.06 -0.20
N LYS A 132 3.46 4.13 -1.01
CA LYS A 132 3.76 4.05 -2.45
C LYS A 132 3.28 5.28 -3.21
N GLU A 133 2.06 5.78 -2.95
CA GLU A 133 1.54 7.01 -3.56
C GLU A 133 2.39 8.24 -3.24
N LEU A 134 3.00 8.27 -2.04
CA LEU A 134 3.94 9.31 -1.62
C LEU A 134 5.38 9.06 -2.10
N ALA A 135 5.59 8.07 -2.98
CA ALA A 135 6.91 7.62 -3.46
C ALA A 135 7.89 7.19 -2.35
N ALA A 136 7.39 6.87 -1.15
CA ALA A 136 8.17 6.35 -0.02
C ALA A 136 8.32 4.82 -0.14
N PHE A 137 8.99 4.37 -1.20
CA PHE A 137 9.02 2.95 -1.60
C PHE A 137 9.59 2.01 -0.54
N SER A 138 10.66 2.40 0.16
CA SER A 138 11.22 1.59 1.25
C SER A 138 10.23 1.40 2.41
N SER A 139 9.47 2.45 2.76
CA SER A 139 8.40 2.35 3.76
C SER A 139 7.23 1.51 3.26
N ALA A 140 6.85 1.65 1.99
CA ALA A 140 5.81 0.84 1.38
C ALA A 140 6.15 -0.66 1.41
N ALA A 141 7.39 -1.01 1.06
CA ALA A 141 7.91 -2.37 1.13
C ALA A 141 7.89 -2.91 2.58
N ALA A 142 8.32 -2.10 3.55
CA ALA A 142 8.29 -2.48 4.96
C ALA A 142 6.87 -2.76 5.47
N TYR A 143 5.90 -1.88 5.17
CA TYR A 143 4.50 -2.11 5.55
C TYR A 143 3.90 -3.33 4.84
N ALA A 144 4.20 -3.52 3.55
CA ALA A 144 3.74 -4.71 2.81
C ALA A 144 4.27 -6.00 3.46
N MET A 145 5.56 -6.05 3.79
CA MET A 145 6.18 -7.17 4.49
C MET A 145 5.53 -7.42 5.85
N GLU A 146 5.32 -6.38 6.66
CA GLU A 146 4.65 -6.52 7.96
C GLU A 146 3.21 -7.04 7.78
N GLY A 147 2.46 -6.51 6.82
CA GLY A 147 1.11 -7.01 6.49
C GLY A 147 1.10 -8.50 6.13
N ILE A 148 2.06 -8.96 5.32
CA ILE A 148 2.21 -10.38 4.98
C ILE A 148 2.46 -11.24 6.22
N LYS A 149 3.30 -10.77 7.17
CA LYS A 149 3.57 -11.49 8.43
C LYS A 149 2.33 -11.62 9.31
N LYS A 150 1.38 -10.68 9.23
CA LYS A 150 0.12 -10.73 10.01
C LYS A 150 -0.92 -11.68 9.45
N LEU A 151 -0.76 -12.15 8.21
CA LEU A 151 -1.71 -13.09 7.60
C LEU A 151 -1.66 -14.48 8.26
N PRO A 152 -2.79 -15.21 8.30
CA PRO A 152 -2.87 -16.55 8.86
C PRO A 152 -2.27 -17.60 7.91
N GLY A 153 -0.96 -17.84 8.06
CA GLY A 153 -0.13 -18.84 7.36
C GLY A 153 -0.85 -19.83 6.43
N SER A 154 -1.39 -20.93 6.96
CA SER A 154 -1.91 -22.04 6.14
C SER A 154 -3.21 -21.74 5.39
N SER A 155 -3.94 -20.68 5.75
CA SER A 155 -5.28 -20.38 5.20
C SER A 155 -5.36 -19.03 4.49
N LEU A 156 -4.24 -18.32 4.35
CA LEU A 156 -4.23 -16.96 3.83
C LEU A 156 -4.73 -16.89 2.38
N TRP A 157 -4.43 -17.88 1.54
CA TRP A 157 -4.90 -17.92 0.15
C TRP A 157 -6.36 -18.33 0.02
N ASP A 158 -6.92 -19.03 1.01
CA ASP A 158 -8.31 -19.50 0.97
C ASP A 158 -9.26 -18.47 1.58
N LYS A 159 -8.90 -17.90 2.74
CA LYS A 159 -9.75 -16.97 3.51
C LYS A 159 -9.47 -15.50 3.24
N HIS A 160 -8.25 -15.17 2.85
CA HIS A 160 -7.79 -13.78 2.68
C HIS A 160 -7.08 -13.59 1.33
N MET A 161 -7.59 -14.25 0.29
CA MET A 161 -6.97 -14.29 -1.04
C MET A 161 -6.67 -12.89 -1.57
N GLN A 162 -7.68 -12.01 -1.62
CA GLN A 162 -7.54 -10.68 -2.20
C GLN A 162 -6.51 -9.84 -1.43
N LEU A 163 -6.62 -9.83 -0.09
CA LEU A 163 -5.67 -9.14 0.78
C LEU A 163 -4.23 -9.66 0.60
N THR A 164 -4.07 -10.98 0.47
CA THR A 164 -2.76 -11.60 0.22
C THR A 164 -2.19 -11.15 -1.13
N VAL A 165 -2.99 -11.24 -2.20
CA VAL A 165 -2.59 -10.81 -3.54
C VAL A 165 -2.20 -9.34 -3.53
N ASP A 166 -3.00 -8.48 -2.90
CA ASP A 166 -2.76 -7.05 -2.86
C ASP A 166 -1.49 -6.69 -2.07
N LEU A 167 -1.24 -7.35 -0.94
CA LEU A 167 -0.02 -7.17 -0.14
C LEU A 167 1.24 -7.60 -0.91
N HIS A 168 1.21 -8.75 -1.58
CA HIS A 168 2.33 -9.19 -2.41
C HIS A 168 2.52 -8.29 -3.63
N SER A 169 1.43 -7.81 -4.24
CA SER A 169 1.49 -6.92 -5.41
C SER A 169 2.09 -5.57 -5.05
N VAL A 170 1.59 -4.91 -3.99
CA VAL A 170 2.15 -3.62 -3.55
C VAL A 170 3.58 -3.78 -3.03
N GLY A 171 3.89 -4.91 -2.38
CA GLY A 171 5.26 -5.26 -1.99
C GLY A 171 6.17 -5.38 -3.21
N ALA A 172 5.75 -6.09 -4.25
CA ALA A 172 6.54 -6.26 -5.46
C ALA A 172 6.80 -4.93 -6.18
N GLU A 173 5.77 -4.09 -6.32
CA GLU A 173 5.86 -2.74 -6.88
C GLU A 173 6.85 -1.88 -6.08
N ALA A 174 6.74 -1.88 -4.75
CA ALA A 174 7.58 -1.09 -3.87
C ALA A 174 9.05 -1.56 -3.86
N GLU A 175 9.28 -2.87 -3.76
CA GLU A 175 10.64 -3.45 -3.81
C GLU A 175 11.31 -3.18 -5.15
N ARG A 176 10.57 -3.28 -6.26
CA ARG A 176 11.08 -2.93 -7.59
C ARG A 176 11.54 -1.47 -7.61
N CYS A 177 10.69 -0.54 -7.18
CA CYS A 177 11.04 0.89 -7.16
C CYS A 177 12.18 1.22 -6.17
N ALA A 178 12.35 0.42 -5.11
CA ALA A 178 13.47 0.53 -4.19
C ALA A 178 14.77 -0.12 -4.71
N GLY A 179 14.74 -0.79 -5.87
CA GLY A 179 15.89 -1.49 -6.47
C GLY A 179 16.10 -2.93 -5.99
N ASN A 180 15.22 -3.45 -5.14
CA ASN A 180 15.29 -4.81 -4.57
C ASN A 180 14.65 -5.85 -5.51
N ILE A 181 15.23 -6.00 -6.72
CA ILE A 181 14.68 -6.82 -7.80
C ILE A 181 14.44 -8.28 -7.41
N ILE A 182 15.32 -8.87 -6.59
CA ILE A 182 15.20 -10.27 -6.13
C ILE A 182 13.93 -10.44 -5.31
N GLN A 183 13.68 -9.55 -4.34
CA GLN A 183 12.51 -9.63 -3.47
C GLN A 183 11.22 -9.36 -4.25
N ALA A 184 11.24 -8.40 -5.17
CA ALA A 184 10.12 -8.15 -6.07
C ALA A 184 9.74 -9.39 -6.89
N LYS A 185 10.72 -10.10 -7.45
CA LYS A 185 10.50 -11.38 -8.17
C LYS A 185 9.93 -12.47 -7.29
N ILE A 186 10.37 -12.57 -6.02
CA ILE A 186 9.82 -13.53 -5.06
C ILE A 186 8.34 -13.24 -4.79
N TYR A 187 7.97 -11.98 -4.57
CA TYR A 187 6.57 -11.61 -4.35
C TYR A 187 5.71 -11.87 -5.60
N CYS A 188 6.19 -11.53 -6.80
CA CYS A 188 5.49 -11.84 -8.04
C CYS A 188 5.28 -13.35 -8.21
N SER A 189 6.35 -14.14 -8.06
CA SER A 189 6.30 -15.60 -8.22
C SER A 189 5.36 -16.25 -7.22
N THR A 190 5.35 -15.77 -5.97
CA THR A 190 4.47 -16.25 -4.91
C THR A 190 2.99 -16.13 -5.32
N VAL A 191 2.58 -15.03 -5.95
CA VAL A 191 1.21 -14.83 -6.46
C VAL A 191 0.96 -15.66 -7.73
N LEU A 192 1.89 -15.63 -8.68
CA LEU A 192 1.73 -16.29 -9.98
C LEU A 192 1.57 -17.81 -9.86
N GLN A 193 2.28 -18.44 -8.91
CA GLN A 193 2.23 -19.89 -8.67
C GLN A 193 0.89 -20.37 -8.08
N GLN A 194 0.06 -19.48 -7.54
CA GLN A 194 -1.21 -19.89 -6.91
C GLN A 194 -2.25 -20.25 -7.97
N LYS A 195 -2.71 -21.50 -7.95
CA LYS A 195 -3.72 -22.00 -8.90
C LYS A 195 -5.13 -21.42 -8.66
N ASN A 196 -5.46 -21.14 -7.41
CA ASN A 196 -6.80 -20.68 -7.00
C ASN A 196 -6.98 -19.16 -7.18
N VAL A 197 -5.91 -18.41 -7.45
CA VAL A 197 -5.98 -16.97 -7.68
C VAL A 197 -6.43 -16.71 -9.12
N PRO A 198 -7.53 -15.98 -9.35
CA PRO A 198 -8.00 -15.64 -10.69
C PRO A 198 -6.94 -14.93 -11.53
N THR A 199 -6.91 -15.18 -12.84
CA THR A 199 -5.94 -14.55 -13.76
C THR A 199 -5.94 -13.03 -13.65
N PHE A 200 -7.12 -12.41 -13.57
CA PHE A 200 -7.24 -10.95 -13.45
C PHE A 200 -6.61 -10.39 -12.18
N ALA A 201 -6.67 -11.13 -11.07
CA ALA A 201 -6.02 -10.72 -9.82
C ALA A 201 -4.48 -10.76 -9.91
N LYS A 202 -3.93 -11.48 -10.89
CA LYS A 202 -2.48 -11.58 -11.12
C LYS A 202 -1.91 -10.49 -12.02
N LEU A 203 -2.75 -9.65 -12.64
CA LEU A 203 -2.26 -8.68 -13.64
C LEU A 203 -1.28 -7.67 -13.06
N ARG A 204 -1.50 -7.22 -11.82
CA ARG A 204 -0.56 -6.31 -11.13
C ARG A 204 0.86 -6.88 -11.05
N VAL A 205 1.00 -8.14 -10.67
CA VAL A 205 2.33 -8.77 -10.60
C VAL A 205 2.91 -9.08 -11.98
N HIS A 206 2.06 -9.30 -13.01
CA HIS A 206 2.54 -9.38 -14.39
C HIS A 206 3.15 -8.05 -14.84
N THR A 207 2.52 -6.91 -14.56
CA THR A 207 3.06 -5.58 -14.87
C THR A 207 4.42 -5.36 -14.22
N VAL A 208 4.58 -5.73 -12.94
CA VAL A 208 5.87 -5.63 -12.24
C VAL A 208 6.94 -6.51 -12.90
N MET A 209 6.59 -7.72 -13.36
CA MET A 209 7.52 -8.59 -14.09
C MET A 209 7.97 -7.97 -15.42
N ILE A 210 7.05 -7.34 -16.16
CA ILE A 210 7.34 -6.65 -17.41
C ILE A 210 8.26 -5.46 -17.15
N ASP A 211 7.94 -4.59 -16.18
CA ASP A 211 8.77 -3.45 -15.80
C ASP A 211 10.21 -3.87 -15.51
N MET A 212 10.40 -5.01 -14.83
CA MET A 212 11.73 -5.54 -14.50
C MET A 212 12.48 -6.04 -15.74
N LEU A 213 11.80 -6.64 -16.72
CA LEU A 213 12.40 -7.07 -17.99
C LEU A 213 12.81 -5.86 -18.84
N GLU A 214 11.96 -4.84 -18.90
CA GLU A 214 12.24 -3.59 -19.61
C GLU A 214 13.44 -2.86 -19.00
N GLN A 215 13.52 -2.77 -17.67
CA GLN A 215 14.70 -2.22 -16.96
C GLN A 215 15.97 -3.03 -17.23
N GLY A 216 15.84 -4.34 -17.47
CA GLY A 216 16.93 -5.21 -17.90
C GLY A 216 17.30 -5.10 -19.38
N ASN A 217 16.67 -4.18 -20.13
CA ASN A 217 16.78 -4.05 -21.59
C ASN A 217 16.38 -5.31 -22.39
N GLN A 218 15.52 -6.15 -21.81
CA GLN A 218 15.06 -7.41 -22.41
C GLN A 218 13.71 -7.21 -23.15
N MET A 219 13.65 -6.21 -24.03
CA MET A 219 12.39 -5.73 -24.65
C MET A 219 11.62 -6.81 -25.44
N LYS A 220 12.33 -7.74 -26.08
CA LYS A 220 11.70 -8.87 -26.79
C LYS A 220 11.04 -9.86 -25.82
N GLU A 221 11.67 -10.11 -24.68
CA GLU A 221 11.14 -10.99 -23.64
C GLU A 221 9.96 -10.32 -22.94
N ALA A 222 10.07 -9.01 -22.65
CA ALA A 222 8.98 -8.21 -22.12
C ALA A 222 7.75 -8.24 -23.04
N LEU A 223 7.93 -8.02 -24.36
CA LEU A 223 6.84 -8.12 -25.33
C LEU A 223 6.19 -9.51 -25.31
N ASN A 224 6.98 -10.58 -25.40
CA ASN A 224 6.45 -11.95 -25.39
C ASN A 224 5.66 -12.24 -24.10
N TYR A 225 6.19 -11.79 -22.96
CA TYR A 225 5.52 -11.91 -21.67
C TYR A 225 4.20 -11.14 -21.61
N CYS A 226 4.14 -9.92 -22.16
CA CYS A 226 2.90 -9.15 -22.29
C CYS A 226 1.85 -9.92 -23.12
N LEU A 227 2.27 -10.46 -24.27
CA LEU A 227 1.37 -11.21 -25.15
C LEU A 227 0.85 -12.49 -24.47
N ASP A 228 1.69 -13.20 -23.71
CA ASP A 228 1.27 -14.35 -22.91
C ASP A 228 0.26 -13.96 -21.83
N ALA A 229 0.50 -12.85 -21.12
CA ALA A 229 -0.40 -12.36 -20.08
C ALA A 229 -1.76 -11.90 -20.65
N LEU A 230 -1.74 -11.23 -21.81
CA LEU A 230 -2.94 -10.79 -22.54
C LEU A 230 -3.76 -11.98 -23.05
N ASP A 231 -3.11 -13.01 -23.58
CA ASP A 231 -3.77 -14.23 -24.04
C ASP A 231 -4.52 -14.94 -22.89
N ASN A 232 -3.93 -14.97 -21.69
CA ASN A 232 -4.55 -15.56 -20.50
C ASN A 232 -5.82 -14.82 -20.02
N ILE A 233 -6.02 -13.56 -20.43
CA ILE A 233 -7.25 -12.80 -20.17
C ILE A 233 -8.18 -12.72 -21.39
N GLY A 234 -7.91 -13.52 -22.44
CA GLY A 234 -8.73 -13.62 -23.64
C GLY A 234 -8.40 -12.60 -24.74
N CYS A 235 -7.28 -11.87 -24.61
CA CYS A 235 -6.80 -10.89 -25.58
C CYS A 235 -5.64 -11.49 -26.40
N SER A 236 -5.95 -12.32 -27.39
CA SER A 236 -4.94 -13.01 -28.20
C SER A 236 -4.41 -12.14 -29.34
N PHE A 237 -3.09 -12.16 -29.53
CA PHE A 237 -2.42 -11.50 -30.67
C PHE A 237 -1.60 -12.51 -31.49
N PRO A 238 -1.53 -12.36 -32.83
CA PRO A 238 -0.67 -13.20 -33.64
C PRO A 238 0.81 -13.01 -33.25
N ARG A 239 1.55 -14.10 -33.07
CA ARG A 239 2.99 -14.03 -32.69
C ARG A 239 3.95 -13.93 -33.88
N GLY A 240 3.55 -14.47 -35.03
CA GLY A 240 4.34 -14.43 -36.26
C GLY A 240 4.11 -13.15 -37.07
N SER A 241 5.16 -12.62 -37.69
CA SER A 241 5.12 -11.40 -38.52
C SER A 241 4.07 -11.46 -39.63
N MET A 242 3.90 -12.61 -40.28
CA MET A 242 2.89 -12.82 -41.31
C MET A 242 1.46 -12.75 -40.75
N GLY A 243 1.22 -13.39 -39.60
CA GLY A 243 -0.08 -13.35 -38.92
C GLY A 243 -0.42 -11.94 -38.43
N GLN A 244 0.57 -11.22 -37.89
CA GLN A 244 0.43 -9.82 -37.47
C GLN A 244 0.07 -8.93 -38.66
N THR A 245 0.74 -9.11 -39.79
CA THR A 245 0.50 -8.33 -41.02
C THR A 245 -0.91 -8.59 -41.55
N LEU A 246 -1.33 -9.86 -41.61
CA LEU A 246 -2.66 -10.24 -42.05
C LEU A 246 -3.74 -9.63 -41.15
N GLN A 247 -3.58 -9.75 -39.83
CA GLN A 247 -4.55 -9.21 -38.87
C GLN A 247 -4.61 -7.68 -38.97
N ALA A 248 -3.48 -6.98 -39.07
CA ALA A 248 -3.44 -5.54 -39.26
C ALA A 248 -4.16 -5.11 -40.54
N ALA A 249 -3.92 -5.81 -41.66
CA ALA A 249 -4.61 -5.54 -42.93
C ALA A 249 -6.14 -5.75 -42.82
N LEU A 250 -6.58 -6.80 -42.13
CA LEU A 250 -8.00 -7.06 -41.87
C LEU A 250 -8.62 -5.96 -40.98
N THR A 251 -7.93 -5.52 -39.93
CA THR A 251 -8.38 -4.44 -39.04
C THR A 251 -8.49 -3.12 -39.79
N LEU A 252 -7.48 -2.74 -40.59
CA LEU A 252 -7.53 -1.53 -41.43
C LEU A 252 -8.67 -1.58 -42.45
N LYS A 253 -8.94 -2.74 -43.05
CA LYS A 253 -10.08 -2.94 -43.95
C LYS A 253 -11.42 -2.74 -43.23
N LYS A 254 -11.54 -3.21 -41.98
CA LYS A 254 -12.71 -2.96 -41.10
C LYS A 254 -12.79 -1.52 -40.56
N ALA A 255 -11.67 -0.81 -40.47
CA ALA A 255 -11.67 0.61 -40.06
C ALA A 255 -12.04 1.56 -41.20
N LYS A 256 -11.86 1.14 -42.48
CA LYS A 256 -12.32 1.87 -43.68
C LYS A 256 -13.83 1.83 -43.89
N THR A 257 -14.56 0.95 -43.21
CA THR A 257 -16.00 1.10 -43.01
C THR A 257 -16.23 2.15 -41.93
N PRO A 258 -17.10 3.15 -42.14
CA PRO A 258 -17.27 4.26 -41.21
C PRO A 258 -17.79 3.73 -39.87
N LYS A 259 -16.87 3.49 -38.94
CA LYS A 259 -17.19 3.38 -37.53
C LYS A 259 -17.18 4.78 -36.98
N TYR A 260 -18.20 5.09 -36.21
CA TYR A 260 -18.27 6.29 -35.39
C TYR A 260 -16.95 6.47 -34.63
N ILE A 261 -16.18 7.49 -35.01
CA ILE A 261 -15.07 7.99 -34.22
C ILE A 261 -15.72 9.02 -33.29
N PRO A 262 -15.78 8.78 -31.98
CA PRO A 262 -16.35 9.74 -31.05
C PRO A 262 -15.55 11.04 -31.15
N ASP A 263 -16.25 12.17 -31.23
CA ASP A 263 -15.61 13.49 -31.12
C ASP A 263 -14.94 13.62 -29.73
N ASN A 264 -13.95 14.49 -29.61
CA ASN A 264 -13.23 14.75 -28.37
C ASN A 264 -14.19 15.07 -27.22
N HIS A 265 -15.25 15.84 -27.47
CA HIS A 265 -16.28 16.14 -26.48
C HIS A 265 -17.00 14.89 -25.96
N VAL A 266 -17.20 13.88 -26.83
CA VAL A 266 -17.82 12.62 -26.45
C VAL A 266 -16.85 11.80 -25.59
N VAL A 267 -15.57 11.76 -25.97
CA VAL A 267 -14.52 11.07 -25.19
C VAL A 267 -14.34 11.71 -23.80
N GLU A 268 -14.30 13.04 -23.74
CA GLU A 268 -14.21 13.81 -22.50
C GLU A 268 -15.44 13.63 -21.60
N SER A 269 -16.60 13.33 -22.20
CA SER A 269 -17.83 13.03 -21.46
C SER A 269 -17.95 11.57 -20.98
N LEU A 270 -17.01 10.69 -21.38
CA LEU A 270 -17.03 9.30 -20.94
C LEU A 270 -16.71 9.20 -19.45
N ALA A 271 -17.46 8.35 -18.75
CA ALA A 271 -17.13 8.02 -17.38
C ALA A 271 -15.73 7.38 -17.31
N PRO A 272 -14.92 7.72 -16.28
CA PRO A 272 -13.61 7.11 -16.11
C PRO A 272 -13.72 5.59 -15.95
N MET A 273 -12.71 4.85 -16.39
CA MET A 273 -12.69 3.39 -16.24
C MET A 273 -12.55 3.00 -14.76
N ILE A 274 -13.68 2.65 -14.12
CA ILE A 274 -13.72 2.29 -12.69
C ILE A 274 -13.33 0.82 -12.45
N ASN A 275 -13.53 -0.06 -13.44
CA ASN A 275 -13.20 -1.47 -13.30
C ASN A 275 -11.66 -1.68 -13.29
N LYS A 276 -11.14 -2.16 -12.15
CA LYS A 276 -9.70 -2.38 -11.93
C LYS A 276 -9.10 -3.41 -12.87
N GLU A 277 -9.82 -4.49 -13.18
CA GLU A 277 -9.33 -5.56 -14.06
C GLU A 277 -9.10 -5.04 -15.48
N LYS A 278 -10.06 -4.27 -16.01
CA LYS A 278 -9.93 -3.62 -17.32
C LYS A 278 -8.80 -2.61 -17.34
N ARG A 279 -8.61 -1.86 -16.24
CA ARG A 279 -7.51 -0.90 -16.13
C ARG A 279 -6.15 -1.58 -16.19
N HIS A 280 -5.96 -2.69 -15.48
CA HIS A 280 -4.72 -3.46 -15.56
C HIS A 280 -4.54 -4.13 -16.94
N GLY A 281 -5.63 -4.53 -17.60
CA GLY A 281 -5.57 -4.96 -19.00
C GLY A 281 -5.07 -3.87 -19.95
N MET A 282 -5.51 -2.62 -19.74
CA MET A 282 -5.02 -1.47 -20.52
C MET A 282 -3.54 -1.17 -20.24
N GLU A 283 -3.10 -1.26 -18.98
CA GLU A 283 -1.69 -1.10 -18.61
C GLU A 283 -0.79 -2.14 -19.31
N LEU A 284 -1.25 -3.39 -19.40
CA LEU A 284 -0.53 -4.44 -20.15
C LEU A 284 -0.46 -4.16 -21.65
N LEU A 285 -1.51 -3.59 -22.24
CA LEU A 285 -1.51 -3.19 -23.65
C LEU A 285 -0.53 -2.05 -23.91
N GLU A 286 -0.51 -1.05 -23.04
CA GLU A 286 0.44 0.07 -23.11
C GLU A 286 1.89 -0.41 -23.00
N ALA A 287 2.16 -1.32 -22.05
CA ALA A 287 3.48 -1.94 -21.91
C ALA A 287 3.84 -2.78 -23.15
N ALA A 288 2.89 -3.54 -23.70
CA ALA A 288 3.11 -4.31 -24.93
C ALA A 288 3.47 -3.40 -26.12
N SER A 289 2.79 -2.27 -26.28
CA SER A 289 3.08 -1.28 -27.33
C SER A 289 4.48 -0.68 -27.17
N SER A 290 4.84 -0.28 -25.95
CA SER A 290 6.17 0.25 -25.62
C SER A 290 7.28 -0.77 -25.88
N SER A 291 7.13 -1.98 -25.38
CA SER A 291 8.04 -3.11 -25.63
C SER A 291 8.12 -3.46 -27.13
N ALA A 292 7.02 -3.40 -27.88
CA ALA A 292 7.01 -3.62 -29.33
C ALA A 292 7.84 -2.56 -30.07
N TYR A 293 7.73 -1.29 -29.66
CA TYR A 293 8.52 -0.20 -30.22
C TYR A 293 10.02 -0.44 -30.01
N PHE A 294 10.43 -0.66 -28.77
CA PHE A 294 11.86 -0.83 -28.44
C PHE A 294 12.46 -2.15 -28.93
N SER A 295 11.63 -3.19 -29.13
CA SER A 295 12.08 -4.46 -29.72
C SER A 295 12.16 -4.44 -31.26
N GLY A 296 11.68 -3.36 -31.91
CA GLY A 296 11.66 -3.21 -33.36
C GLY A 296 10.50 -3.91 -34.07
N ASN A 297 9.45 -4.32 -33.34
CA ASN A 297 8.24 -4.89 -33.95
C ASN A 297 7.38 -3.78 -34.56
N LYS A 298 7.44 -3.61 -35.88
CA LYS A 298 6.75 -2.53 -36.60
C LYS A 298 5.23 -2.62 -36.63
N ILE A 299 4.64 -3.76 -36.23
CA ILE A 299 3.19 -4.00 -36.36
C ILE A 299 2.49 -3.84 -35.02
N LEU A 300 3.08 -4.40 -33.95
CA LEU A 300 2.49 -4.35 -32.61
C LEU A 300 2.71 -3.02 -31.87
N VAL A 301 3.36 -2.03 -32.50
CA VAL A 301 3.44 -0.65 -31.98
C VAL A 301 2.07 0.05 -31.96
N PHE A 302 1.10 -0.44 -32.73
CA PHE A 302 -0.24 0.14 -32.84
C PHE A 302 -1.31 -0.63 -32.05
N LEU A 303 -0.88 -1.44 -31.06
CA LEU A 303 -1.78 -2.04 -30.07
C LEU A 303 -2.51 -0.95 -29.27
#